data_AF-A0A399XXL9-F1
#
_entry.id   AF-A0A399XXL9-F1
#
_cell.length_a   1.000
_cell.length_b   1.000
_cell.length_c   1.000
_cell.angle_alpha   90.00
_cell.angle_beta   90.00
_cell.angle_gamma   90.00
#
_symmetry.space_group_name_H-M   'P 1'
#
loop_
_entity.id
_entity.type
_entity.pdbx_description
1 polymer ?
#
loop_
_entity_poly.entity_id
_entity_poly.type
_entity_poly.pdbx_seq_one_letter_code
_entity_poly.pdbx_strand_id
1 'polypeptide(L)'
;MKQAEFRFWVDAETGEAHIYRHGVTEAEVEEVFDFGVEVHTGRGDTRVLEGPTAAGQVLRVVYLPEPDADAVFVITAYRLEGKALQSYQKRRRKRSR
;
A
#
# COMPACT_ATOMS: atom_id res chain seq x y z
N MET A 1 11.42 -6.99 4.38
CA MET A 1 11.42 -6.70 5.85
C MET A 1 11.25 -8.02 6.61
N LYS A 2 11.32 -8.04 7.96
CA LYS A 2 10.82 -9.20 8.72
C LYS A 2 9.36 -9.45 8.31
N GLN A 3 8.93 -10.71 8.27
CA GLN A 3 7.56 -11.12 7.94
C GLN A 3 6.61 -10.44 8.93
N ALA A 4 6.11 -9.27 8.58
CA ALA A 4 5.12 -8.57 9.36
C ALA A 4 3.77 -9.25 9.11
N GLU A 5 2.98 -9.44 10.16
CA GLU A 5 1.61 -9.93 10.00
C GLU A 5 0.76 -8.83 9.34
N PHE A 6 0.13 -9.13 8.21
CA PHE A 6 -0.78 -8.22 7.54
C PHE A 6 -2.20 -8.48 7.99
N ARG A 7 -2.84 -7.44 8.54
CA ARG A 7 -4.27 -7.44 8.84
C ARG A 7 -4.98 -6.47 7.92
N PHE A 8 -6.16 -6.84 7.45
CA PHE A 8 -6.90 -6.02 6.49
C PHE A 8 -8.20 -5.53 7.10
N TRP A 9 -8.58 -4.29 6.78
CA TRP A 9 -9.93 -3.84 7.05
C TRP A 9 -10.93 -4.67 6.24
N VAL A 10 -11.86 -5.29 6.95
CA VAL A 10 -12.88 -6.19 6.39
C VAL A 10 -14.16 -5.41 6.15
N ASP A 11 -14.72 -5.56 4.96
CA ASP A 11 -16.00 -4.97 4.62
C ASP A 11 -17.14 -5.68 5.37
N ALA A 12 -17.94 -4.91 6.11
CA ALA A 12 -19.01 -5.48 6.94
C ALA A 12 -20.11 -6.18 6.13
N GLU A 13 -20.29 -5.83 4.85
CA GLU A 13 -21.32 -6.41 4.00
C GLU A 13 -20.89 -7.76 3.39
N THR A 14 -19.61 -7.90 3.03
CA THR A 14 -19.11 -9.11 2.35
C THR A 14 -18.30 -10.03 3.27
N GLY A 15 -17.78 -9.52 4.38
CA GLY A 15 -16.85 -10.26 5.25
C GLY A 15 -15.46 -10.44 4.64
N GLU A 16 -15.16 -9.76 3.53
CA GLU A 16 -13.89 -9.88 2.81
C GLU A 16 -13.02 -8.63 3.00
N ALA A 17 -11.72 -8.75 2.76
CA ALA A 17 -10.82 -7.61 2.81
C ALA A 17 -11.23 -6.56 1.76
N HIS A 18 -11.34 -5.30 2.18
CA HIS A 18 -11.83 -4.22 1.31
C HIS A 18 -10.94 -3.94 0.10
N ILE A 19 -9.66 -4.32 0.16
CA ILE A 19 -8.74 -4.22 -0.97
C ILE A 19 -9.25 -4.99 -2.20
N TYR A 20 -10.04 -6.04 -2.02
CA TYR A 20 -10.61 -6.82 -3.12
C TYR A 20 -11.62 -6.01 -3.94
N ARG A 21 -12.36 -5.06 -3.32
CA ARG A 21 -13.23 -4.13 -4.05
C ARG A 21 -12.44 -3.20 -4.99
N HIS A 22 -11.14 -3.03 -4.75
CA HIS A 22 -10.21 -2.27 -5.62
C HIS A 22 -9.48 -3.16 -6.63
N GLY A 23 -9.80 -4.46 -6.70
CA GLY A 23 -9.10 -5.41 -7.55
C GLY A 23 -7.64 -5.62 -7.15
N VAL A 24 -7.33 -5.41 -5.86
CA VAL A 24 -5.99 -5.60 -5.28
C VAL A 24 -6.00 -6.83 -4.40
N THR A 25 -4.96 -7.65 -4.52
CA THR A 25 -4.75 -8.84 -3.71
C THR A 25 -3.86 -8.56 -2.49
N GLU A 26 -3.92 -9.41 -1.48
CA GLU A 26 -3.04 -9.32 -0.30
C GLU A 26 -1.56 -9.44 -0.69
N ALA A 27 -1.23 -10.36 -1.61
CA ALA A 27 0.12 -10.54 -2.13
C ALA A 27 0.67 -9.27 -2.83
N GLU A 28 -0.15 -8.58 -3.62
CA GLU A 28 0.27 -7.30 -4.22
C GLU A 28 0.53 -6.21 -3.17
N VAL A 29 -0.16 -6.27 -2.02
CA VAL A 29 0.14 -5.36 -0.89
C VAL A 29 1.50 -5.70 -0.28
N GLU A 30 1.77 -6.98 -0.04
CA GLU A 30 3.08 -7.44 0.48
C GLU A 30 4.24 -6.99 -0.42
N GLU A 31 4.10 -7.14 -1.74
CA GLU A 31 5.11 -6.67 -2.71
C GLU A 31 5.39 -5.16 -2.57
N VAL A 32 4.35 -4.36 -2.33
CA VAL A 32 4.49 -2.91 -2.13
C VAL A 32 5.18 -2.59 -0.80
N PHE A 33 5.04 -3.42 0.23
CA PHE A 33 5.79 -3.24 1.47
C PHE A 33 7.28 -3.60 1.30
N ASP A 34 7.61 -4.55 0.43
CA ASP A 34 9.01 -4.93 0.18
C ASP A 34 9.78 -3.90 -0.66
N PHE A 35 9.13 -3.30 -1.67
CA PHE A 35 9.81 -2.45 -2.66
C PHE A 35 9.29 -1.01 -2.73
N GLY A 36 8.21 -0.71 -2.00
CA GLY A 36 7.57 0.59 -2.00
C GLY A 36 8.38 1.66 -1.28
N VAL A 37 7.92 2.89 -1.46
CA VAL A 37 8.46 4.06 -0.78
C VAL A 37 7.36 4.66 0.07
N GLU A 38 7.65 4.93 1.33
CA GLU A 38 6.73 5.71 2.17
C GLU A 38 6.69 7.15 1.62
N VAL A 39 5.52 7.57 1.16
CA VAL A 39 5.36 8.83 0.42
C VAL A 39 4.94 9.95 1.34
N HIS A 40 4.04 9.70 2.29
CA HIS A 40 3.51 10.67 3.26
C HIS A 40 3.10 9.98 4.57
N THR A 41 3.27 10.69 5.68
CA THR A 41 2.43 10.51 6.89
C THR A 41 1.10 11.20 6.61
N GLY A 42 -0.01 10.48 6.74
CA GLY A 42 -1.35 11.06 6.65
C GLY A 42 -1.65 11.99 7.83
N ARG A 43 -2.93 12.34 8.01
CA ARG A 43 -3.39 12.99 9.25
C ARG A 43 -3.50 11.91 10.33
N GLY A 44 -2.77 12.06 11.44
CA GLY A 44 -2.70 11.06 12.52
C GLY A 44 -1.62 10.00 12.27
N ASP A 45 -1.86 8.77 12.75
CA ASP A 45 -0.88 7.67 12.72
C ASP A 45 -0.89 6.85 11.43
N THR A 46 -1.72 7.24 10.45
CA THR A 46 -1.81 6.56 9.17
C THR A 46 -0.60 6.88 8.29
N ARG A 47 -0.04 5.84 7.67
CA ARG A 47 1.07 5.93 6.72
C ARG A 47 0.64 5.53 5.31
N VAL A 48 1.38 6.03 4.33
CA VAL A 48 1.10 5.77 2.92
C VAL A 48 2.36 5.24 2.23
N LEU A 49 2.27 4.02 1.71
CA LEU A 49 3.26 3.43 0.81
C LEU A 49 2.79 3.57 -0.63
N GLU A 50 3.74 3.83 -1.53
CA GLU A 50 3.53 3.67 -2.98
C GLU A 50 4.64 2.83 -3.58
N GLY A 51 4.26 1.80 -4.35
CA GLY A 51 5.23 0.86 -4.89
C GLY A 51 4.72 0.15 -6.14
N PRO A 52 5.64 -0.36 -6.97
CA PRO A 52 5.29 -1.23 -8.07
C PRO A 52 4.97 -2.64 -7.57
N THR A 53 4.12 -3.36 -8.30
CA THR A 53 3.91 -4.82 -8.15
C THR A 53 4.67 -5.57 -9.23
N ALA A 54 4.82 -6.90 -9.07
CA ALA A 54 5.41 -7.79 -10.07
C ALA A 54 4.63 -7.76 -11.40
N ALA A 55 3.32 -7.50 -11.34
CA ALA A 55 2.47 -7.32 -12.51
C ALA A 55 2.67 -5.97 -13.25
N GLY A 56 3.56 -5.10 -12.74
CA GLY A 56 3.89 -3.81 -13.37
C GLY A 56 2.92 -2.68 -13.03
N GLN A 57 1.94 -2.93 -12.15
CA GLN A 57 1.06 -1.90 -11.64
C GLN A 57 1.79 -1.09 -10.57
N VAL A 58 1.35 0.14 -10.32
CA VAL A 58 1.77 0.89 -9.14
C VAL A 58 0.58 0.99 -8.22
N LEU A 59 0.74 0.57 -6.97
CA LEU A 59 -0.29 0.69 -5.95
C LEU A 59 0.04 1.78 -4.97
N ARG A 60 -1.00 2.33 -4.36
CA ARG A 60 -0.92 3.08 -3.11
C ARG A 60 -1.59 2.25 -2.02
N VAL A 61 -0.87 2.07 -0.92
CA VAL A 61 -1.34 1.34 0.26
C VAL A 61 -1.40 2.32 1.43
N VAL A 62 -2.54 2.34 2.11
CA VAL A 62 -2.80 3.15 3.30
C VAL A 62 -2.92 2.21 4.48
N TYR A 63 -2.08 2.41 5.49
CA TYR A 63 -1.94 1.46 6.60
C TYR A 63 -1.62 2.16 7.92
N LEU A 64 -1.84 1.46 9.03
CA LEU A 64 -1.33 1.81 10.35
C LEU A 64 -0.27 0.78 10.77
N PRO A 65 0.92 1.22 11.22
CA PRO A 65 1.85 0.30 11.85
C PRO A 65 1.34 -0.10 13.25
N GLU A 66 1.46 -1.37 13.62
CA GLU A 66 1.30 -1.83 15.01
C GLU A 66 2.72 -1.97 15.62
N PRO A 67 3.25 -0.92 16.28
CA PRO A 67 4.66 -0.89 16.69
C PRO A 67 5.04 -1.98 17.69
N ASP A 68 4.08 -2.49 18.46
CA ASP A 68 4.30 -3.48 19.50
C ASP A 68 4.13 -4.94 19.03
N ALA A 69 3.67 -5.18 17.80
CA ALA A 69 3.19 -6.50 17.35
C ALA A 69 3.89 -7.08 16.11
N ASP A 70 4.89 -6.41 15.53
CA ASP A 70 5.45 -6.75 14.19
C ASP A 70 4.34 -7.00 13.16
N ALA A 71 3.30 -6.15 13.22
CA ALA A 71 2.10 -6.26 12.41
C ALA A 71 1.75 -4.92 11.78
N VAL A 72 1.01 -4.97 10.68
CA VAL A 72 0.50 -3.78 10.00
C VAL A 72 -0.98 -3.95 9.68
N PHE A 73 -1.75 -2.90 9.96
CA PHE A 73 -3.17 -2.86 9.65
C PHE A 73 -3.40 -2.07 8.36
N VAL A 74 -3.74 -2.78 7.29
CA VAL A 74 -4.03 -2.23 5.97
C VAL A 74 -5.48 -1.76 5.91
N ILE A 75 -5.68 -0.45 5.80
CA ILE A 75 -7.01 0.15 5.66
C ILE A 75 -7.52 -0.03 4.23
N THR A 76 -6.69 0.31 3.25
CA THR A 76 -7.06 0.22 1.84
C THR A 76 -5.80 0.18 0.95
N ALA A 77 -5.97 -0.38 -0.24
CA ALA A 77 -4.97 -0.41 -1.29
C ALA A 77 -5.66 -0.28 -2.63
N TYR A 78 -5.09 0.51 -3.54
CA TYR A 78 -5.66 0.72 -4.85
C TYR A 78 -4.59 1.09 -5.88
N ARG A 79 -4.89 0.82 -7.16
CA ARG A 79 -4.00 1.14 -8.28
C ARG A 79 -3.90 2.64 -8.51
N LEU A 80 -2.69 3.15 -8.68
CA LEU A 80 -2.46 4.51 -9.13
C LEU A 80 -2.69 4.62 -10.63
N GLU A 81 -3.50 5.60 -11.01
CA GLU A 81 -3.83 5.90 -12.40
C GLU A 81 -3.73 7.40 -12.70
N GLY A 82 -3.73 7.74 -13.99
CA GLY A 82 -3.74 9.12 -14.48
C GLY A 82 -2.65 10.00 -13.85
N LYS A 83 -3.07 11.15 -13.27
CA LYS A 83 -2.16 12.14 -12.69
C LYS A 83 -1.37 11.61 -11.48
N ALA A 84 -1.95 10.70 -10.71
CA ALA A 84 -1.29 10.15 -9.53
C ALA A 84 -0.10 9.26 -9.95
N LEU A 85 -0.31 8.40 -10.94
CA LEU A 85 0.75 7.58 -11.54
C LEU A 85 1.86 8.45 -12.15
N GLN A 86 1.49 9.49 -12.91
CA GLN A 86 2.47 10.43 -13.49
C GLN A 86 3.32 11.11 -12.41
N SER A 87 2.69 11.48 -11.29
CA SER A 87 3.37 12.10 -10.15
C SER A 87 4.37 11.15 -9.49
N TYR A 88 3.98 9.88 -9.28
CA TYR A 88 4.88 8.82 -8.81
C TYR A 88 6.09 8.63 -9.72
N GLN A 89 5.86 8.49 -11.03
CA GLN A 89 6.94 8.30 -12.01
C GLN A 89 7.93 9.47 -12.02
N LYS A 90 7.45 10.71 -11.91
CA LYS A 90 8.30 11.91 -11.81
C LYS A 90 9.18 11.87 -10.55
N ARG A 91 8.63 11.47 -9.40
CA ARG A 91 9.42 11.31 -8.15
C ARG A 91 10.49 10.23 -8.30
N ARG A 92 10.14 9.07 -8.86
CA ARG A 92 11.08 7.96 -9.06
C ARG A 92 12.26 8.35 -9.96
N ARG A 93 12.00 9.08 -11.06
CA ARG A 93 13.05 9.57 -11.97
C ARG A 93 14.02 10.55 -11.28
N LYS A 94 13.55 11.36 -10.33
CA LYS A 94 14.41 12.29 -9.59
C LYS A 94 15.32 11.59 -8.58
N ARG A 95 14.87 10.47 -7.97
CA ARG A 95 15.68 9.68 -7.03
C ARG A 95 16.73 8.78 -7.70
N SER A 96 16.55 8.48 -8.98
CA SER A 96 17.50 7.66 -9.77
C SER A 96 18.66 8.48 -10.37
N ARG A 97 18.68 9.79 -10.15
CA ARG A 97 19.79 10.70 -10.51
C ARG A 97 20.56 11.05 -9.25
#